data_AF-A0A949LJS8-F1
#
_entry.id   AF-A0A949LJS8-F1
#
_cell.length_a   1.000
_cell.length_b   1.000
_cell.length_c   1.000
_cell.angle_alpha   90.00
_cell.angle_beta   90.00
_cell.angle_gamma   90.00
#
_symmetry.space_group_name_H-M   'P 1'
#
loop_
_entity.id
_entity.type
_entity.pdbx_description
1 polymer ?
#
loop_
_entity_poly.entity_id
_entity_poly.type
_entity_poly.pdbx_seq_one_letter_code
_entity_poly.pdbx_strand_id
1 'polypeptide(L)'
;MDEKNLLDLWNTKRSQIISAQMAPNLMLIAIFVLAAFGKFDGASDGAKYLTIGVAATTGILSMISQYATIREAEVMMIDLNRVSNPSELTKKIAQSRGLISLSAIAIVGLGIAVFSLVVWAVLG
;
A
#
# COMPACT_ATOMS: atom_id res chain seq x y z
N MET A 1 6.70 -26.92 -3.90
CA MET A 1 7.67 -25.86 -4.26
C MET A 1 8.87 -26.00 -3.35
N ASP A 2 10.06 -25.81 -3.89
CA ASP A 2 11.31 -25.70 -3.15
C ASP A 2 11.45 -24.32 -2.49
N GLU A 3 12.28 -24.25 -1.44
CA GLU A 3 12.50 -23.06 -0.62
C GLU A 3 12.90 -21.83 -1.45
N LYS A 4 13.82 -22.02 -2.40
CA LYS A 4 14.34 -20.94 -3.23
C LYS A 4 13.24 -20.25 -4.03
N ASN A 5 12.38 -21.03 -4.67
CA ASN A 5 11.25 -20.47 -5.44
C ASN A 5 10.27 -19.69 -4.56
N LEU A 6 10.02 -20.12 -3.32
CA LEU A 6 9.16 -19.38 -2.39
C LEU A 6 9.82 -18.06 -1.92
N LEU A 7 11.14 -18.05 -1.71
CA LEU A 7 11.87 -16.83 -1.37
C LEU A 7 11.94 -15.84 -2.53
N ASP A 8 12.11 -16.32 -3.77
CA ASP A 8 12.06 -15.48 -4.96
C ASP A 8 10.66 -14.89 -5.17
N LEU A 9 9.61 -15.69 -4.93
CA LEU A 9 8.23 -15.21 -4.93
C LEU A 9 8.00 -14.14 -3.86
N TRP A 10 8.49 -14.35 -2.64
CA TRP A 10 8.42 -13.36 -1.56
C TRP A 10 9.06 -12.03 -1.96
N ASN A 11 10.27 -12.07 -2.50
CA ASN A 11 10.97 -10.87 -2.95
C ASN A 11 10.21 -10.15 -4.07
N THR A 12 9.64 -10.91 -5.00
CA THR A 12 8.79 -10.36 -6.08
C THR A 12 7.55 -9.66 -5.52
N LYS A 13 6.83 -10.29 -4.58
CA LYS A 13 5.65 -9.71 -3.92
C LYS A 13 5.98 -8.43 -3.17
N ARG A 14 7.11 -8.39 -2.44
CA ARG A 14 7.59 -7.17 -1.77
C ARG A 14 7.89 -6.05 -2.78
N SER A 15 8.54 -6.37 -3.88
CA SER A 15 8.81 -5.41 -4.95
C SER A 15 7.53 -4.86 -5.58
N GLN A 16 6.53 -5.72 -5.79
CA GLN A 16 5.20 -5.32 -6.29
C GLN A 16 4.50 -4.33 -5.35
N ILE A 17 4.52 -4.58 -4.04
CA ILE A 17 3.95 -3.64 -3.04
C ILE A 17 4.65 -2.29 -3.11
N ILE A 18 5.99 -2.27 -3.14
CA ILE A 18 6.76 -1.02 -3.19
C ILE A 18 6.43 -0.24 -4.47
N SER A 19 6.34 -0.94 -5.60
CA SER A 19 6.02 -0.35 -6.89
C SER A 19 4.58 0.21 -6.93
N ALA A 20 3.61 -0.50 -6.32
CA ALA A 20 2.22 -0.06 -6.22
C ALA A 20 2.03 1.22 -5.37
N GLN A 21 2.99 1.52 -4.49
CA GLN A 21 2.97 2.73 -3.66
C GLN A 21 3.50 3.98 -4.38
N MET A 22 4.20 3.83 -5.52
CA MET A 22 4.79 4.96 -6.24
C MET A 22 3.74 5.95 -6.73
N ALA A 23 2.68 5.47 -7.41
CA ALA A 23 1.66 6.36 -7.98
C ALA A 23 0.89 7.16 -6.91
N PRO A 24 0.39 6.57 -5.81
CA PRO A 24 -0.20 7.32 -4.71
C PRO A 24 0.77 8.32 -4.08
N ASN A 25 2.04 7.95 -3.88
CA ASN A 25 3.02 8.86 -3.29
C ASN A 25 3.23 10.11 -4.14
N LEU A 26 3.34 9.95 -5.47
CA LEU A 26 3.45 11.08 -6.39
C LEU A 26 2.22 11.98 -6.34
N MET A 27 1.02 11.40 -6.28
CA MET A 27 -0.23 12.15 -6.12
C MET A 27 -0.27 12.93 -4.80
N LEU A 28 0.10 12.30 -3.68
CA LEU A 28 0.12 12.95 -2.37
C LEU A 28 1.15 14.09 -2.33
N ILE A 29 2.33 13.91 -2.93
CA ILE A 29 3.34 14.97 -3.04
C ILE A 29 2.80 16.15 -3.84
N ALA A 30 2.15 15.91 -4.98
CA ALA A 30 1.56 16.98 -5.80
C ALA A 30 0.49 17.77 -5.02
N ILE A 31 -0.41 17.08 -4.31
CA ILE A 31 -1.44 17.72 -3.50
C ILE A 31 -0.82 18.51 -2.34
N PHE A 32 0.16 17.92 -1.64
CA PHE A 32 0.86 18.59 -0.55
C PHE A 32 1.51 19.90 -1.01
N VAL A 33 2.23 19.89 -2.13
CA VAL A 33 2.88 21.10 -2.67
C VAL A 33 1.86 22.15 -3.10
N LEU A 34 0.77 21.74 -3.78
CA LEU A 34 -0.28 22.65 -4.21
C LEU A 34 -1.03 23.29 -3.03
N ALA A 35 -1.30 22.52 -1.99
CA ALA A 35 -1.91 23.00 -0.75
C ALA A 35 -0.97 23.94 0.01
N ALA A 36 0.32 23.60 0.14
CA ALA A 36 1.31 24.45 0.79
C ALA A 36 1.47 25.82 0.10
N PHE A 37 1.25 25.89 -1.21
CA PHE A 37 1.25 27.14 -1.98
C PHE A 37 -0.13 27.83 -2.05
N GLY A 38 -1.14 27.35 -1.33
CA GLY A 38 -2.48 27.96 -1.31
C GLY A 38 -3.19 27.94 -2.66
N LYS A 39 -2.85 26.98 -3.55
CA LYS A 39 -3.42 26.95 -4.91
C LYS A 39 -4.88 26.49 -4.94
N PHE A 40 -5.38 25.89 -3.87
CA PHE A 40 -6.78 25.48 -3.78
C PHE A 40 -7.71 26.64 -3.39
N ASP A 41 -7.24 27.67 -2.66
CA ASP A 41 -8.09 28.76 -2.16
C ASP A 41 -8.81 29.53 -3.28
N GLY A 42 -8.13 29.73 -4.41
CA GLY A 42 -8.66 30.40 -5.61
C GLY A 42 -9.11 29.44 -6.72
N ALA A 43 -9.08 28.12 -6.49
CA ALA A 43 -9.47 27.14 -7.50
C ALA A 43 -10.99 26.99 -7.57
N SER A 44 -11.51 26.64 -8.75
CA SER A 44 -12.93 26.31 -8.90
C SER A 44 -13.30 25.05 -8.12
N ASP A 45 -14.55 24.96 -7.69
CA ASP A 45 -15.07 23.76 -7.01
C ASP A 45 -14.84 22.49 -7.85
N GLY A 46 -15.01 22.60 -9.17
CA GLY A 46 -14.72 21.50 -10.09
C GLY A 46 -13.28 21.00 -10.00
N ALA A 47 -12.30 21.90 -9.88
CA ALA A 47 -10.90 21.53 -9.72
C ALA A 47 -10.63 20.86 -8.36
N LYS A 48 -11.22 21.39 -7.27
CA LYS A 48 -11.09 20.80 -5.92
C LYS A 48 -11.66 19.37 -5.87
N TYR A 49 -12.88 19.17 -6.37
CA TYR A 49 -13.49 17.84 -6.41
C TYR A 49 -12.79 16.89 -7.37
N LEU A 50 -12.26 17.39 -8.48
CA LEU A 50 -11.42 16.58 -9.37
C LEU A 50 -10.15 16.11 -8.65
N THR A 51 -9.45 16.98 -7.92
CA THR A 51 -8.27 16.61 -7.13
C THR A 51 -8.61 15.52 -6.11
N ILE A 52 -9.70 15.68 -5.35
CA ILE A 52 -10.14 14.66 -4.38
C ILE A 52 -10.49 13.35 -5.08
N GLY A 53 -11.24 13.39 -6.19
CA GLY A 53 -11.66 12.21 -6.93
C GLY A 53 -10.47 11.44 -7.52
N VAL A 54 -9.48 12.14 -8.09
CA VAL A 54 -8.25 11.51 -8.59
C VAL A 54 -7.44 10.92 -7.44
N ALA A 55 -7.27 11.64 -6.32
CA ALA A 55 -6.58 11.14 -5.14
C ALA A 55 -7.22 9.88 -4.58
N ALA A 56 -8.56 9.87 -4.45
CA ALA A 56 -9.34 8.73 -4.00
C ALA A 56 -9.16 7.53 -4.92
N THR A 57 -9.27 7.75 -6.23
CA THR A 57 -9.15 6.68 -7.23
C THR A 57 -7.75 6.06 -7.18
N THR A 58 -6.68 6.87 -7.24
CA THR A 58 -5.31 6.35 -7.16
C THR A 58 -5.04 5.64 -5.84
N GLY A 59 -5.53 6.17 -4.72
CA GLY A 59 -5.40 5.54 -3.41
C GLY A 59 -6.10 4.18 -3.33
N ILE A 60 -7.36 4.08 -3.77
CA ILE A 60 -8.14 2.85 -3.75
C ILE A 60 -7.50 1.77 -4.62
N LEU A 61 -7.10 2.10 -5.85
CA LEU A 61 -6.43 1.12 -6.73
C LEU A 61 -5.14 0.57 -6.10
N SER A 62 -4.36 1.42 -5.43
CA SER A 62 -3.15 0.98 -4.74
C SER A 62 -3.48 0.10 -3.54
N MET A 63 -4.45 0.48 -2.71
CA MET A 63 -4.88 -0.33 -1.56
C MET A 63 -5.38 -1.72 -1.98
N ILE A 64 -6.14 -1.82 -3.06
CA ILE A 64 -6.60 -3.11 -3.62
C ILE A 64 -5.40 -3.98 -4.01
N SER A 65 -4.43 -3.41 -4.71
CA SER A 65 -3.21 -4.11 -5.14
C SER A 65 -2.37 -4.59 -3.96
N GLN A 66 -2.21 -3.74 -2.94
CA GLN A 66 -1.49 -4.06 -1.70
C GLN A 66 -2.20 -5.16 -0.92
N TYR A 67 -3.52 -5.06 -0.76
CA TYR A 67 -4.32 -6.06 -0.06
C TYR A 67 -4.28 -7.43 -0.74
N ALA A 68 -4.42 -7.48 -2.07
CA ALA A 68 -4.28 -8.72 -2.84
C ALA A 68 -2.91 -9.35 -2.64
N THR A 69 -1.84 -8.55 -2.71
CA THR A 69 -0.47 -9.03 -2.51
C THR A 69 -0.23 -9.53 -1.08
N ILE A 70 -0.79 -8.87 -0.08
CA ILE A 70 -0.73 -9.29 1.33
C ILE A 70 -1.43 -10.63 1.52
N ARG A 71 -2.64 -10.79 1.00
CA ARG A 71 -3.39 -12.05 1.09
C ARG A 71 -2.63 -13.22 0.45
N GLU A 72 -2.04 -13.00 -0.72
CA GLU A 72 -1.21 -14.01 -1.38
C GLU A 72 0.05 -14.33 -0.59
N ALA A 73 0.67 -13.32 0.02
CA ALA A 73 1.82 -13.50 0.91
C ALA A 73 1.47 -14.31 2.17
N GLU A 74 0.28 -14.14 2.76
CA GLU A 74 -0.16 -14.96 3.90
C GLU A 74 -0.25 -16.45 3.56
N VAL A 75 -0.76 -16.79 2.37
CA VAL A 75 -0.81 -18.18 1.90
C VAL A 75 0.60 -18.71 1.68
N MET A 76 1.48 -17.91 1.07
CA MET A 76 2.89 -18.27 0.88
C MET A 76 3.62 -18.52 2.23
N MET A 77 3.25 -17.84 3.32
CA MET A 77 3.79 -18.13 4.66
C MET A 77 3.41 -19.53 5.16
N ILE A 78 2.23 -20.03 4.80
CA ILE A 78 1.80 -21.39 5.13
C ILE A 78 2.66 -22.41 4.36
N ASP A 79 2.93 -22.14 3.09
CA ASP A 79 3.77 -23.00 2.26
C ASP A 79 5.23 -22.99 2.73
N LEU A 80 5.77 -21.84 3.13
CA LEU A 80 7.11 -21.72 3.72
C LEU A 80 7.24 -22.50 5.04
N ASN A 81 6.18 -22.58 5.85
CA ASN A 81 6.18 -23.38 7.08
C ASN A 81 6.21 -24.90 6.82
N ARG A 82 5.89 -25.35 5.60
CA ARG A 82 5.87 -26.78 5.21
C ARG A 82 7.16 -27.25 4.54
N VAL A 83 8.12 -26.35 4.32
CA VAL A 83 9.42 -26.67 3.74
C VAL A 83 10.22 -27.56 4.69
N SER A 84 10.81 -28.65 4.17
CA SER A 84 11.71 -29.53 4.92
C SER A 84 13.12 -28.92 5.00
N ASN A 85 13.76 -28.95 6.17
CA ASN A 85 15.07 -28.33 6.44
C ASN A 85 15.14 -26.84 6.04
N PRO A 86 14.22 -25.98 6.51
CA PRO A 86 14.20 -24.58 6.11
C PRO A 86 15.39 -23.81 6.69
N SER A 87 15.93 -22.87 5.92
CA SER A 87 16.88 -21.88 6.42
C SER A 87 16.28 -21.02 7.54
N GLU A 88 17.14 -20.38 8.33
CA GLU A 88 16.69 -19.43 9.36
C GLU A 88 15.88 -18.26 8.79
N LEU A 89 16.22 -17.82 7.57
CA LEU A 89 15.47 -16.80 6.86
C LEU A 89 14.02 -17.27 6.58
N THR A 90 13.88 -18.49 6.06
CA THR A 90 12.58 -19.10 5.78
C THR A 90 11.74 -19.24 7.04
N LYS A 91 12.33 -19.71 8.15
CA LYS A 91 11.64 -19.80 9.45
C LYS A 91 11.13 -18.42 9.91
N LYS A 92 11.96 -17.39 9.80
CA LYS A 92 11.59 -16.03 10.22
C LYS A 92 10.46 -15.45 9.38
N ILE A 93 10.55 -15.62 8.06
CA ILE A 93 9.52 -15.15 7.12
C ILE A 93 8.21 -15.91 7.39
N ALA A 94 8.24 -17.24 7.48
CA ALA A 94 7.06 -18.08 7.66
C ALA A 94 6.28 -17.78 8.96
N GLN A 95 6.98 -17.34 10.02
CA GLN A 95 6.37 -16.92 11.29
C GLN A 95 5.73 -15.53 11.23
N SER A 96 5.97 -14.74 10.17
CA SER A 96 5.53 -13.35 10.05
C SER A 96 4.07 -13.18 9.63
N ARG A 97 3.29 -14.26 9.48
CA ARG A 97 1.88 -14.22 9.03
C ARG A 97 1.02 -13.24 9.84
N GLY A 98 1.17 -13.21 11.17
CA GLY A 98 0.42 -12.28 12.01
C GLY A 98 0.74 -10.80 11.72
N LEU A 99 2.01 -10.47 11.48
CA LEU A 99 2.44 -9.12 11.12
C LEU A 99 1.94 -8.69 9.74
N ILE A 100 1.88 -9.64 8.80
CA ILE A 100 1.35 -9.42 7.45
C ILE A 100 -0.16 -9.13 7.52
N SER A 101 -0.89 -9.88 8.33
CA SER A 101 -2.32 -9.64 8.56
C SER A 101 -2.59 -8.28 9.22
N LEU A 102 -1.79 -7.92 10.22
CA LEU A 102 -1.88 -6.60 10.86
C LEU A 102 -1.60 -5.46 9.86
N SER A 103 -0.65 -5.67 8.95
CA SER A 103 -0.32 -4.71 7.89
C SER A 103 -1.52 -4.46 6.97
N ALA A 104 -2.33 -5.47 6.66
CA ALA A 104 -3.53 -5.31 5.84
C ALA A 104 -4.52 -4.32 6.48
N ILE A 105 -4.77 -4.47 7.78
CA ILE A 105 -5.66 -3.59 8.54
C ILE A 105 -5.07 -2.19 8.67
N ALA A 106 -3.77 -2.10 8.95
CA ALA A 106 -3.06 -0.84 9.10
C ALA A 106 -3.10 0.00 7.81
N ILE A 107 -2.94 -0.61 6.63
CA ILE A 107 -2.99 0.10 5.34
C ILE A 107 -4.35 0.75 5.11
N VAL A 108 -5.44 0.05 5.44
CA VAL A 108 -6.80 0.61 5.29
C VAL A 108 -7.00 1.79 6.26
N GLY A 109 -6.62 1.62 7.53
CA GLY A 109 -6.75 2.68 8.53
C GLY A 109 -5.93 3.93 8.20
N LEU A 110 -4.66 3.74 7.82
CA LEU A 110 -3.77 4.82 7.39
C LEU A 110 -4.27 5.47 6.10
N GLY A 111 -4.79 4.69 5.15
CA GLY A 111 -5.37 5.19 3.91
C GLY A 111 -6.55 6.14 4.16
N ILE A 112 -7.46 5.77 5.06
CA ILE A 112 -8.59 6.63 5.46
C ILE A 112 -8.11 7.91 6.15
N ALA A 113 -7.13 7.80 7.05
CA ALA A 113 -6.57 8.96 7.75
C ALA A 113 -5.93 9.96 6.77
N VAL A 114 -5.07 9.46 5.87
CA VAL A 114 -4.40 10.30 4.85
C VAL A 114 -5.42 10.91 3.88
N PHE A 115 -6.42 10.14 3.45
CA PHE A 115 -7.46 10.66 2.57
C PHE A 115 -8.28 11.78 3.23
N SER A 116 -8.58 11.64 4.52
CA SER A 116 -9.26 12.69 5.29
C SER A 116 -8.44 13.98 5.34
N LEU A 117 -7.12 13.87 5.51
CA LEU A 117 -6.21 15.02 5.45
C LEU A 117 -6.17 15.66 4.06
N VAL A 118 -6.22 14.87 2.99
CA VAL A 118 -6.31 15.38 1.61
C VAL A 118 -7.59 16.18 1.41
N VAL A 119 -8.74 15.64 1.85
CA VAL A 119 -10.02 16.36 1.75
C VAL A 119 -9.97 17.67 2.53
N TRP A 120 -9.43 17.64 3.75
CA TRP A 120 -9.25 18.85 4.55
C TRP A 120 -8.34 19.88 3.88
N ALA A 121 -7.21 19.45 3.32
CA ALA A 121 -6.25 20.36 2.67
C ALA A 121 -6.72 20.94 1.33
N VAL A 122 -7.70 20.32 0.67
CA VAL A 122 -8.22 20.76 -0.63
C VAL A 122 -9.48 21.63 -0.49
N LEU A 123 -10.31 21.36 0.53
CA LEU A 123 -11.58 22.08 0.74
C LEU A 123 -11.54 23.12 1.86
N GLY A 124 -10.67 22.93 2.86
CA GLY A 124 -10.48 23.85 3.98
C GLY A 124 -9.58 25.01 3.58
#